data_AF-A0A9R1KMF8-F1
#
_entry.id   AF-A0A9R1KMF8-F1
#
_cell.length_a   1.000
_cell.length_b   1.000
_cell.length_c   1.000
_cell.angle_alpha   90.00
_cell.angle_beta   90.00
_cell.angle_gamma   90.00
#
_symmetry.space_group_name_H-M   'P 1'
#
loop_
_entity.id
_entity.type
_entity.pdbx_description
1 polymer ?
#
loop_
_entity_poly.entity_id
_entity_poly.type
_entity_poly.pdbx_seq_one_letter_code
_entity_poly.pdbx_strand_id
1 'polypeptide(L)'
;MEVIGTFLATTSDFVVTWWLFSTIKDLCRTELLPRGSPWTCPSTRMIYNEMVVWGLIGPRQMFFKGVYSKLVYFFLIGIIAPIPFWILARRFPEKKWIKLIRVPVLFMLGAQMPPARAVNYICWFVLGFIFNYIIFRRCKELWARYSLLFSVAMDTGIAAMALLTMLVLQMRGINGINGWGSSVSDHCPLATCPTEPGVYVEGCPLVH
;
A
#
# COMPACT_ATOMS: atom_id res chain seq x y z
N MET A 1 -29.28 -2.75 4.22
CA MET A 1 -28.54 -3.34 3.09
C MET A 1 -27.08 -3.63 3.44
N GLU A 2 -26.43 -2.83 4.30
CA GLU A 2 -25.03 -3.02 4.69
C GLU A 2 -24.74 -4.42 5.27
N VAL A 3 -25.56 -4.91 6.21
CA VAL A 3 -25.36 -6.22 6.85
C VAL A 3 -25.34 -7.37 5.83
N ILE A 4 -26.31 -7.41 4.91
CA ILE A 4 -26.41 -8.43 3.86
C ILE A 4 -25.20 -8.35 2.93
N GLY A 5 -24.76 -7.13 2.59
CA GLY A 5 -23.56 -6.91 1.78
C GLY A 5 -22.30 -7.44 2.46
N THR A 6 -22.12 -7.17 3.75
CA THR A 6 -20.97 -7.67 4.52
C THR A 6 -20.97 -9.20 4.60
N PHE A 7 -22.12 -9.82 4.87
CA PHE A 7 -22.22 -11.28 4.91
C PHE A 7 -21.85 -11.92 3.58
N LEU A 8 -22.36 -11.38 2.47
CA LEU A 8 -22.02 -11.88 1.13
C LEU A 8 -20.53 -11.72 0.82
N ALA A 9 -19.96 -10.54 1.12
CA ALA A 9 -18.54 -10.27 0.89
C ALA A 9 -17.62 -11.19 1.71
N THR A 10 -17.86 -11.33 3.01
CA THR A 10 -17.06 -12.22 3.88
C THR A 10 -17.19 -13.68 3.45
N THR A 11 -18.38 -14.12 3.04
CA THR A 11 -18.58 -15.50 2.56
C THR A 11 -17.82 -15.74 1.26
N SER A 12 -17.87 -14.81 0.29
CA SER A 12 -17.11 -14.96 -0.96
C SER A 12 -15.61 -14.97 -0.72
N ASP A 13 -15.11 -14.08 0.15
CA ASP A 13 -13.68 -14.02 0.48
C ASP A 13 -13.21 -15.31 1.15
N PHE A 14 -14.01 -15.87 2.05
CA PHE A 14 -13.70 -17.13 2.72
C PHE A 14 -13.64 -18.29 1.72
N VAL A 15 -14.63 -18.38 0.81
CA VAL A 15 -14.67 -19.43 -0.22
C VAL A 15 -13.47 -19.35 -1.15
N VAL A 16 -13.13 -18.15 -1.64
CA VAL A 16 -11.98 -17.95 -2.53
C VAL A 16 -10.67 -18.28 -1.81
N THR A 17 -10.52 -17.83 -0.56
CA THR A 17 -9.34 -18.10 0.25
C THR A 17 -9.17 -19.60 0.50
N TRP A 18 -10.25 -20.29 0.86
CA TRP A 18 -10.25 -21.74 1.05
C TRP A 18 -9.87 -22.48 -0.23
N TRP A 19 -10.46 -22.09 -1.36
CA TRP A 19 -10.14 -22.65 -2.66
C TRP A 19 -8.65 -22.46 -3.01
N LEU A 20 -8.11 -21.27 -2.75
CA LEU A 20 -6.71 -20.94 -3.03
C LEU A 20 -5.74 -21.80 -2.19
N PHE A 21 -6.01 -21.95 -0.89
CA PHE A 21 -5.21 -22.82 -0.01
C PHE A 21 -5.27 -24.30 -0.41
N SER A 22 -6.41 -24.77 -0.93
CA SER A 22 -6.53 -26.16 -1.39
C SER A 22 -5.83 -26.43 -2.73
N THR A 23 -5.70 -25.40 -3.58
CA THR A 23 -5.16 -25.54 -4.95
C THR A 23 -3.66 -25.31 -5.01
N ILE A 24 -3.12 -24.39 -4.20
CA ILE A 24 -1.71 -23.98 -4.25
C ILE A 24 -1.00 -24.40 -2.96
N LYS A 25 -0.01 -25.29 -3.09
CA LYS A 25 0.84 -25.71 -1.98
C LYS A 25 1.77 -24.59 -1.55
N ASP A 26 1.96 -24.45 -0.24
CA ASP A 26 2.88 -23.49 0.40
C ASP A 26 2.58 -22.00 0.14
N LEU A 27 1.32 -21.64 -0.13
CA LEU A 27 0.90 -20.24 -0.34
C LEU A 27 1.47 -19.29 0.73
N CYS A 28 1.97 -18.12 0.30
CA CYS A 28 2.54 -17.07 1.14
C CYS A 28 3.86 -17.44 1.87
N ARG A 29 4.43 -18.65 1.69
CA ARG A 29 5.72 -19.06 2.27
C ARG A 29 6.89 -18.83 1.33
N THR A 30 7.37 -17.59 1.22
CA THR A 30 8.40 -17.17 0.24
C THR A 30 9.66 -18.05 0.16
N GLU A 31 9.99 -18.81 1.21
CA GLU A 31 11.12 -19.75 1.27
C GLU A 31 10.88 -21.08 0.51
N LEU A 32 9.63 -21.53 0.45
CA LEU A 32 9.24 -22.81 -0.15
C LEU A 32 8.68 -22.64 -1.57
N LEU A 33 8.34 -21.41 -1.96
CA LEU A 33 7.87 -21.16 -3.32
C LEU A 33 9.02 -21.09 -4.33
N PRO A 34 8.78 -21.51 -5.59
CA PRO A 34 9.72 -21.27 -6.67
C PRO A 34 10.00 -19.77 -6.84
N ARG A 35 11.28 -19.43 -7.10
CA ARG A 35 11.73 -18.05 -7.33
C ARG A 35 10.88 -17.39 -8.41
N GLY A 36 10.24 -16.28 -8.07
CA GLY A 36 9.36 -15.53 -8.98
C GLY A 36 7.91 -16.00 -9.05
N SER A 37 7.47 -16.79 -8.09
CA SER A 37 6.05 -17.03 -7.91
C SER A 37 5.29 -15.75 -7.54
N PRO A 38 4.08 -15.53 -8.08
CA PRO A 38 3.26 -14.36 -7.74
C PRO A 38 2.57 -14.47 -6.36
N TRP A 39 2.67 -15.62 -5.70
CA TRP A 39 1.90 -15.98 -4.49
C TRP A 39 2.62 -15.60 -3.18
N THR A 40 3.16 -14.39 -3.11
CA THR A 40 3.97 -13.90 -1.98
C THR A 40 3.19 -13.15 -0.89
N CYS A 41 1.91 -12.85 -1.13
CA CYS A 41 0.96 -12.28 -0.15
C CYS A 41 1.47 -11.09 0.70
N PRO A 42 2.03 -10.03 0.08
CA PRO A 42 2.66 -8.93 0.82
C PRO A 42 1.68 -8.18 1.73
N SER A 43 0.46 -7.89 1.26
CA SER A 43 -0.55 -7.17 2.04
C SER A 43 -0.99 -7.95 3.28
N THR A 44 -1.21 -9.26 3.16
CA THR A 44 -1.59 -10.12 4.28
C THR A 44 -0.50 -10.19 5.33
N ARG A 45 0.78 -10.27 4.91
CA ARG A 45 1.92 -10.28 5.83
C ARG A 45 2.05 -8.95 6.58
N MET A 46 1.81 -7.82 5.91
CA MET A 46 1.79 -6.52 6.56
C MET A 46 0.69 -6.43 7.62
N ILE A 47 -0.54 -6.79 7.27
CA ILE A 47 -1.68 -6.77 8.21
C ILE A 47 -1.41 -7.71 9.40
N TYR A 48 -0.85 -8.89 9.15
CA TYR A 48 -0.47 -9.81 10.24
C TYR A 48 0.58 -9.19 11.16
N ASN A 49 1.63 -8.57 10.61
CA ASN A 49 2.65 -7.90 11.40
C ASN A 49 2.04 -6.75 12.22
N GLU A 50 1.13 -5.97 11.65
CA GLU A 50 0.40 -4.92 12.36
C GLU A 50 -0.46 -5.49 13.50
N MET A 51 -1.19 -6.58 13.26
CA MET A 51 -1.99 -7.24 14.29
C MET A 51 -1.13 -7.79 15.43
N VAL A 52 0.05 -8.35 15.13
CA VAL A 52 0.98 -8.80 16.16
C VAL A 52 1.50 -7.61 16.97
N VAL A 53 1.87 -6.53 16.30
CA VAL A 53 2.35 -5.31 16.96
C VAL A 53 1.27 -4.70 17.86
N TRP A 54 0.10 -4.44 17.32
CA TRP A 54 -0.97 -3.73 18.03
C TRP A 54 -1.76 -4.62 18.98
N GLY A 55 -1.90 -5.91 18.67
CA GLY A 55 -2.67 -6.87 19.44
C GLY A 55 -1.87 -7.63 20.49
N LEU A 56 -0.68 -8.14 20.15
CA LEU A 56 0.10 -9.00 21.06
C LEU A 56 1.10 -8.21 21.91
N ILE A 57 1.88 -7.31 21.29
CA ILE A 57 2.92 -6.53 21.98
C ILE A 57 2.29 -5.35 22.73
N GLY A 58 1.34 -4.68 22.07
CA GLY A 58 0.63 -3.53 22.61
C GLY A 58 1.49 -2.25 22.66
N PRO A 59 0.86 -1.08 22.70
CA PRO A 59 1.54 0.21 22.56
C PRO A 59 2.53 0.49 23.70
N ARG A 60 2.28 -0.04 24.91
CA ARG A 60 3.13 0.22 26.08
C ARG A 60 4.53 -0.40 25.95
N GLN A 61 4.61 -1.62 25.45
CA GLN A 61 5.89 -2.31 25.21
C GLN A 61 6.63 -1.66 24.05
N MET A 62 5.94 -1.30 22.97
CA MET A 62 6.56 -0.75 21.75
C MET A 62 7.12 0.68 21.94
N PHE A 63 6.34 1.58 22.56
CA PHE A 63 6.65 3.01 22.60
C PHE A 63 7.34 3.50 23.88
N PHE A 64 7.14 2.84 25.02
CA PHE A 64 7.70 3.30 26.30
C PHE A 64 8.90 2.48 26.79
N LYS A 65 9.00 1.21 26.37
CA LYS A 65 10.09 0.30 26.79
C LYS A 65 10.85 -0.35 25.63
N GLY A 66 10.43 -0.13 24.40
CA GLY A 66 10.98 -0.77 23.21
C GLY A 66 11.90 0.12 22.39
N VAL A 67 12.49 -0.48 21.35
CA VAL A 67 13.39 0.15 20.36
C VAL A 67 12.72 1.34 19.64
N TYR A 68 11.38 1.37 19.62
CA TYR A 68 10.57 2.36 18.93
C TYR A 68 10.15 3.56 19.78
N SER A 69 10.76 3.76 20.96
CA SER A 69 10.42 4.90 21.82
C SER A 69 10.61 6.27 21.16
N LYS A 70 11.56 6.37 20.21
CA LYS A 70 11.79 7.59 19.43
C LYS A 70 10.63 7.93 18.46
N LEU A 71 9.80 6.96 18.07
CA LEU A 71 8.66 7.21 17.19
C LEU A 71 7.54 8.00 17.88
N VAL A 72 7.47 8.00 19.20
CA VAL A 72 6.50 8.83 19.94
C VAL A 72 6.73 10.32 19.67
N TYR A 73 7.97 10.74 19.45
CA TYR A 73 8.27 12.14 19.09
C TYR A 73 7.69 12.55 17.73
N PHE A 74 7.40 11.60 16.83
CA PHE A 74 6.70 11.92 15.58
C PHE A 74 5.26 12.38 15.82
N PHE A 75 4.63 12.01 16.92
CA PHE A 75 3.31 12.56 17.29
C PHE A 75 3.39 14.07 17.56
N LEU A 76 4.47 14.52 18.24
CA LEU A 76 4.73 15.94 18.45
C LEU A 76 5.03 16.66 17.13
N ILE A 77 5.81 16.02 16.25
CA ILE A 77 6.07 16.53 14.90
C ILE A 77 4.75 16.65 14.12
N GLY A 78 3.83 15.70 14.25
CA GLY A 78 2.50 15.76 13.61
C GLY A 78 1.65 16.93 14.10
N ILE A 79 1.71 17.26 15.40
CA ILE A 79 1.01 18.43 15.97
C ILE A 79 1.65 19.74 15.53
N ILE A 80 2.99 19.77 15.43
CA ILE A 80 3.74 20.98 15.07
C ILE A 80 3.70 21.21 13.55
N ALA A 81 3.68 20.16 12.73
CA ALA A 81 3.70 20.22 11.27
C ALA A 81 2.64 21.14 10.64
N PRO A 82 1.38 21.24 11.08
CA PRO A 82 0.42 22.18 10.49
C PRO A 82 0.71 23.66 10.82
N ILE A 83 1.43 23.95 11.90
CA ILE A 83 1.71 25.31 12.38
C ILE A 83 2.55 26.13 11.37
N PRO A 84 3.69 25.67 10.84
CA PRO A 84 4.46 26.43 9.86
C PRO A 84 3.69 26.65 8.55
N PHE A 85 2.90 25.67 8.09
CA PHE A 85 2.05 25.84 6.92
C PHE A 85 0.94 26.87 7.15
N TRP A 86 0.37 26.92 8.36
CA TRP A 86 -0.62 27.93 8.74
C TRP A 86 -0.02 29.35 8.81
N ILE A 87 1.18 29.50 9.38
CA ILE A 87 1.91 30.78 9.41
C ILE A 87 2.25 31.25 7.99
N LEU A 88 2.75 30.34 7.15
CA LEU A 88 3.12 30.64 5.77
C LEU A 88 1.90 31.04 4.92
N ALA A 89 0.74 30.41 5.16
CA ALA A 89 -0.52 30.78 4.52
C ALA A 89 -1.05 32.16 4.94
N ARG A 90 -0.73 32.63 6.17
CA ARG A 90 -1.04 34.00 6.61
C ARG A 90 -0.06 35.04 6.05
N ARG A 91 1.23 34.70 5.94
CA ARG A 91 2.27 35.63 5.48
C ARG A 91 2.23 35.88 3.97
N PHE A 92 1.82 34.90 3.17
CA PHE A 92 1.74 35.00 1.71
C PHE A 92 0.31 34.77 1.19
N PRO A 93 -0.62 35.73 1.38
CA PRO A 93 -2.00 35.60 0.91
C PRO A 93 -2.12 35.57 -0.63
N GLU A 94 -1.12 36.07 -1.35
CA GLU A 94 -1.09 36.09 -2.83
C GLU A 94 -0.92 34.69 -3.45
N LYS A 95 -0.23 33.76 -2.78
CA LYS A 95 0.03 32.41 -3.30
C LYS A 95 -1.10 31.45 -2.93
N LYS A 96 -2.18 31.45 -3.73
CA LYS A 96 -3.36 30.57 -3.55
C LYS A 96 -3.04 29.07 -3.44
N TRP A 97 -1.90 28.62 -3.98
CA TRP A 97 -1.44 27.22 -3.91
C TRP A 97 -1.08 26.77 -2.49
N ILE A 98 -0.57 27.68 -1.63
CA ILE A 98 -0.16 27.35 -0.25
C ILE A 98 -1.38 27.02 0.62
N LYS A 99 -2.54 27.65 0.35
CA LYS A 99 -3.82 27.31 1.00
C LYS A 99 -4.38 25.95 0.59
N LEU A 100 -3.92 25.38 -0.53
CA LEU A 100 -4.41 24.10 -1.04
C LEU A 100 -3.71 22.90 -0.39
N ILE A 101 -2.54 23.12 0.23
CA ILE A 101 -1.73 22.08 0.85
C ILE A 101 -2.34 21.72 2.21
N ARG A 102 -3.05 20.59 2.26
CA ARG A 102 -3.53 19.99 3.52
C ARG A 102 -2.48 19.01 4.02
N VAL A 103 -1.75 19.41 5.05
CA VAL A 103 -0.72 18.61 5.72
C VAL A 103 -1.19 17.18 6.08
N PRO A 104 -2.43 16.94 6.57
CA PRO A 104 -2.90 15.58 6.84
C PRO A 104 -2.94 14.67 5.61
N VAL A 105 -3.25 15.22 4.43
CA VAL A 105 -3.29 14.45 3.18
C VAL A 105 -1.88 14.02 2.78
N LEU A 106 -0.88 14.87 2.97
CA LEU A 106 0.51 14.54 2.68
C LEU A 106 1.04 13.42 3.58
N PHE A 107 0.70 13.44 4.88
CA PHE A 107 1.09 12.36 5.80
C PHE A 107 0.38 11.04 5.48
N MET A 108 -0.88 11.08 5.06
CA MET A 108 -1.63 9.89 4.63
C MET A 108 -1.01 9.20 3.40
N LEU A 109 -0.47 9.98 2.45
CA LEU A 109 0.22 9.43 1.27
C LEU A 109 1.45 8.58 1.66
N GLY A 110 2.18 8.99 2.70
CA GLY A 110 3.36 8.27 3.19
C GLY A 110 3.03 7.02 4.01
N ALA A 111 1.83 6.92 4.60
CA ALA A 111 1.45 5.80 5.44
C ALA A 111 1.20 4.49 4.65
N GLN A 112 0.81 4.60 3.38
CA GLN A 112 0.55 3.44 2.50
C GLN A 112 1.81 2.94 1.78
N MET A 113 2.99 3.41 2.19
CA MET A 113 4.26 3.15 1.53
C MET A 113 4.82 1.72 1.74
N PRO A 114 4.62 1.06 2.90
CA PRO A 114 5.17 -0.27 3.13
C PRO A 114 4.69 -1.38 2.16
N PRO A 115 3.41 -1.42 1.71
CA PRO A 115 2.91 -2.51 0.86
C PRO A 115 2.97 -2.20 -0.65
N ALA A 116 3.00 -0.93 -1.05
CA ALA A 116 2.84 -0.55 -2.45
C ALA A 116 4.18 -0.28 -3.13
N ARG A 117 4.42 -0.98 -4.24
CA ARG A 117 5.62 -0.77 -5.08
C ARG A 117 5.66 0.66 -5.60
N ALA A 118 6.87 1.18 -5.81
CA ALA A 118 7.08 2.54 -6.32
C ALA A 118 6.30 2.84 -7.60
N VAL A 119 6.15 1.85 -8.49
CA VAL A 119 5.37 1.98 -9.74
C VAL A 119 3.90 2.26 -9.45
N ASN A 120 3.29 1.57 -8.49
CA ASN A 120 1.88 1.76 -8.15
C ASN A 120 1.64 3.18 -7.60
N TYR A 121 2.59 3.70 -6.82
CA TYR A 121 2.56 5.06 -6.31
C TYR A 121 2.63 6.11 -7.41
N ILE A 122 3.55 5.93 -8.37
CA ILE A 122 3.69 6.84 -9.51
C ILE A 122 2.41 6.81 -10.36
N CYS A 123 1.89 5.62 -10.67
CA CYS A 123 0.65 5.48 -11.43
C CYS A 123 -0.53 6.17 -10.73
N TRP A 124 -0.67 6.00 -9.42
CA TRP A 124 -1.73 6.66 -8.65
C TRP A 124 -1.57 8.18 -8.64
N PHE A 125 -0.35 8.69 -8.48
CA PHE A 125 -0.08 10.12 -8.56
C PHE A 125 -0.39 10.70 -9.94
N VAL A 126 0.01 10.02 -11.02
CA VAL A 126 -0.25 10.45 -12.40
C VAL A 126 -1.75 10.46 -12.70
N LEU A 127 -2.48 9.38 -12.36
CA LEU A 127 -3.93 9.31 -12.54
C LEU A 127 -4.65 10.36 -11.70
N GLY A 128 -4.24 10.52 -10.45
CA GLY A 128 -4.76 11.54 -9.54
C GLY A 128 -4.53 12.94 -10.08
N PHE A 129 -3.36 13.23 -10.64
CA PHE A 129 -3.04 14.51 -11.28
C PHE A 129 -3.89 14.74 -12.51
N ILE A 130 -4.01 13.78 -13.42
CA ILE A 130 -4.84 13.93 -14.63
C ILE A 130 -6.30 14.22 -14.25
N PHE A 131 -6.87 13.43 -13.34
CA PHE A 131 -8.29 13.56 -12.97
C PHE A 131 -8.58 14.80 -12.11
N ASN A 132 -7.76 15.06 -11.08
CA ASN A 132 -8.02 16.15 -10.13
C ASN A 132 -7.45 17.50 -10.57
N TYR A 133 -6.44 17.53 -11.45
CA TYR A 133 -5.82 18.79 -11.88
C TYR A 133 -6.25 19.19 -13.29
N ILE A 134 -6.18 18.27 -14.27
CA ILE A 134 -6.48 18.60 -15.67
C ILE A 134 -7.99 18.66 -15.89
N ILE A 135 -8.72 17.60 -15.51
CA ILE A 135 -10.17 17.51 -15.74
C ILE A 135 -10.92 18.53 -14.88
N PHE A 136 -10.54 18.71 -13.62
CA PHE A 136 -11.13 19.74 -12.75
C PHE A 136 -10.99 21.16 -13.31
N ARG A 137 -9.85 21.50 -13.94
CA ARG A 137 -9.66 22.84 -14.54
C ARG A 137 -10.46 23.06 -15.80
N ARG A 138 -10.62 22.02 -16.63
CA ARG A 138 -11.33 22.13 -17.91
C ARG A 138 -12.85 22.08 -17.74
N CYS A 139 -13.37 21.17 -16.91
CA CYS A 139 -14.82 20.93 -16.79
C CYS A 139 -15.24 20.62 -15.35
N LYS A 140 -15.52 21.66 -14.55
CA LYS A 140 -15.87 21.52 -13.13
C LYS A 140 -17.19 20.77 -12.90
N GLU A 141 -18.22 21.05 -13.70
CA GLU A 141 -19.53 20.40 -13.55
C GLU A 141 -19.48 18.90 -13.86
N LEU A 142 -18.76 18.53 -14.93
CA LEU A 142 -18.53 17.12 -15.27
C LEU A 142 -17.75 16.40 -14.17
N TRP A 143 -16.70 17.03 -13.64
CA TRP A 143 -15.93 16.46 -12.54
C TRP A 143 -16.78 16.24 -11.28
N ALA A 144 -17.59 17.23 -10.89
CA ALA A 144 -18.47 17.11 -9.74
C ALA A 144 -19.51 15.99 -9.90
N ARG A 145 -20.00 15.78 -11.12
CA ARG A 145 -21.01 14.75 -11.43
C ARG A 145 -20.43 13.33 -11.53
N TYR A 146 -19.21 13.18 -12.06
CA TYR A 146 -18.64 11.87 -12.39
C TYR A 146 -17.48 11.41 -11.49
N SER A 147 -17.04 12.21 -10.52
CA SER A 147 -15.94 11.84 -9.62
C SER A 147 -16.17 10.51 -8.91
N LEU A 148 -17.36 10.33 -8.33
CA LEU A 148 -17.71 9.09 -7.64
C LEU A 148 -17.76 7.89 -8.58
N LEU A 149 -18.37 8.05 -9.77
CA LEU A 149 -18.46 6.99 -10.78
C LEU A 149 -17.07 6.58 -11.28
N PHE A 150 -16.16 7.54 -11.45
CA PHE A 150 -14.78 7.26 -11.86
C PHE A 150 -14.01 6.49 -10.79
N SER A 151 -14.17 6.83 -9.51
CA SER A 151 -13.58 6.06 -8.41
C SER A 151 -14.07 4.61 -8.41
N VAL A 152 -15.39 4.40 -8.48
CA VAL A 152 -15.97 3.05 -8.53
C VAL A 152 -15.52 2.27 -9.78
N ALA A 153 -15.43 2.94 -10.93
CA ALA A 153 -14.95 2.32 -12.17
C ALA A 153 -13.47 1.90 -12.09
N MET A 154 -12.63 2.67 -11.40
CA MET A 154 -11.22 2.32 -11.18
C MET A 154 -11.09 1.11 -10.23
N ASP A 155 -11.82 1.10 -9.11
CA ASP A 155 -11.76 -0.02 -8.15
C ASP A 155 -12.27 -1.33 -8.78
N THR A 156 -13.40 -1.26 -9.47
CA THR A 156 -13.97 -2.42 -10.18
C THR A 156 -13.11 -2.85 -11.38
N GLY A 157 -12.50 -1.91 -12.09
CA GLY A 157 -11.58 -2.19 -13.19
C GLY A 157 -10.31 -2.91 -12.74
N ILE A 158 -9.70 -2.48 -11.63
CA ILE A 158 -8.53 -3.15 -11.04
C ILE A 158 -8.89 -4.58 -10.63
N ALA A 159 -10.05 -4.77 -9.98
CA ALA A 159 -10.53 -6.09 -9.58
C ALA A 159 -10.78 -7.01 -10.81
N ALA A 160 -11.41 -6.49 -11.85
CA ALA A 160 -11.66 -7.25 -13.08
C ALA A 160 -10.36 -7.65 -13.80
N MET A 161 -9.39 -6.74 -13.89
CA MET A 161 -8.07 -7.03 -14.47
C MET A 161 -7.27 -8.03 -13.63
N ALA A 162 -7.34 -7.93 -12.30
CA ALA A 162 -6.71 -8.89 -11.40
C ALA A 162 -7.29 -10.31 -11.60
N LEU A 163 -8.62 -10.43 -11.71
CA LEU A 163 -9.27 -11.71 -11.99
C LEU A 163 -8.87 -12.26 -13.36
N LEU A 164 -8.89 -11.43 -14.41
CA LEU A 164 -8.49 -11.82 -15.76
C LEU A 164 -7.04 -12.33 -15.80
N THR A 165 -6.11 -11.61 -15.18
CA THR A 165 -4.70 -12.01 -15.13
C THR A 165 -4.49 -13.27 -14.30
N MET A 166 -5.24 -13.45 -13.22
CA MET A 166 -5.21 -14.67 -12.42
C MET A 166 -5.68 -15.90 -13.22
N LEU A 167 -6.81 -15.79 -13.92
CA LEU A 167 -7.39 -16.88 -14.72
C LEU A 167 -6.52 -17.24 -15.93
N VAL A 168 -5.98 -16.25 -16.63
CA VAL A 168 -5.27 -16.47 -17.90
C VAL A 168 -3.80 -16.83 -17.70
N LEU A 169 -3.10 -16.16 -16.78
CA LEU A 169 -1.65 -16.29 -16.61
C LEU A 169 -1.29 -17.12 -15.38
N GLN A 170 -1.81 -16.74 -14.20
CA GLN A 170 -1.37 -17.35 -12.93
C GLN A 170 -1.79 -18.82 -12.81
N MET A 171 -3.00 -19.17 -13.26
CA MET A 171 -3.44 -20.59 -13.29
C MET A 171 -2.66 -21.45 -14.28
N ARG A 172 -2.09 -20.87 -15.35
CA ARG A 172 -1.23 -21.60 -16.30
C ARG A 172 0.24 -21.64 -15.88
N GLY A 173 0.57 -21.13 -14.68
CA GLY A 173 1.94 -21.08 -14.16
C GLY A 173 2.86 -20.11 -14.92
N ILE A 174 2.29 -19.16 -15.69
CA ILE A 174 3.06 -18.19 -16.47
C ILE A 174 3.37 -17.00 -15.56
N ASN A 175 4.61 -16.95 -15.07
CA ASN A 175 5.09 -15.91 -14.17
C ASN A 175 5.54 -14.66 -14.93
N GLY A 176 4.63 -14.03 -15.68
CA GLY A 176 4.88 -12.75 -16.38
C GLY A 176 6.06 -12.77 -17.39
N ILE A 177 6.33 -11.62 -18.01
CA ILE A 177 7.51 -11.43 -18.87
C ILE A 177 8.70 -11.08 -17.99
N ASN A 178 9.82 -11.80 -18.12
CA ASN A 178 11.11 -11.50 -17.48
C ASN A 178 11.77 -10.24 -18.08
N GLY A 179 11.15 -9.08 -17.89
CA GLY A 179 11.63 -7.78 -18.35
C GLY A 179 11.49 -6.70 -17.27
N TRP A 180 11.74 -5.44 -17.65
CA TRP A 180 11.77 -4.23 -16.80
C TRP A 180 10.40 -3.82 -16.20
N GLY A 181 9.47 -4.78 -16.10
CA GLY A 181 8.15 -4.66 -15.49
C GLY A 181 7.65 -5.98 -14.88
N SER A 182 8.52 -6.97 -14.72
CA SER A 182 8.16 -8.24 -14.10
C SER A 182 7.93 -8.05 -12.59
N SER A 183 6.88 -8.66 -12.07
CA SER A 183 6.54 -8.66 -10.64
C SER A 183 7.54 -9.42 -9.77
N VAL A 184 8.58 -10.01 -10.37
CA VAL A 184 9.47 -11.01 -9.76
C VAL A 184 10.78 -10.41 -9.23
N SER A 185 11.22 -9.27 -9.77
CA SER A 185 12.43 -8.61 -9.30
C SER A 185 12.13 -7.16 -8.98
N ASP A 186 12.02 -6.83 -7.69
CA ASP A 186 12.62 -5.55 -7.29
C ASP A 186 14.08 -5.69 -7.73
N HIS A 187 14.54 -4.86 -8.67
CA HIS A 187 15.89 -4.93 -9.25
C HIS A 187 17.02 -4.70 -8.20
N CYS A 188 16.68 -4.76 -6.91
CA CYS A 188 17.55 -4.72 -5.77
C CYS A 188 17.46 -6.07 -5.01
N PRO A 189 18.44 -6.98 -5.19
CA PRO A 189 18.46 -8.25 -4.46
C PRO A 189 18.64 -8.08 -2.94
N LEU A 190 19.02 -6.89 -2.47
CA LEU A 190 19.21 -6.56 -1.06
C LEU A 190 17.92 -6.04 -0.39
N ALA A 191 16.83 -5.80 -1.12
CA ALA A 191 15.60 -5.27 -0.54
C ALA A 191 14.94 -6.22 0.48
N THR A 192 15.23 -7.52 0.38
CA THR A 192 14.74 -8.56 1.29
C THR A 192 15.67 -8.78 2.49
N CYS A 193 16.84 -8.16 2.51
CA CYS A 193 17.84 -8.38 3.55
C CYS A 193 17.48 -7.67 4.86
N PRO A 194 17.62 -8.34 6.02
CA PRO A 194 17.41 -7.70 7.31
C PRO A 194 18.49 -6.62 7.52
N THR A 195 18.06 -5.43 7.89
CA THR A 195 18.95 -4.32 8.24
C THR A 195 19.27 -4.24 9.73
N GLU A 196 18.74 -5.18 10.52
CA GLU A 196 18.93 -5.23 11.97
C GLU A 196 20.22 -5.99 12.33
N PRO A 197 21.13 -5.39 13.14
CA PRO A 197 22.39 -6.03 13.50
C PRO A 197 22.13 -7.31 14.30
N GLY A 198 22.76 -8.41 13.87
CA GLY A 198 22.68 -9.72 14.53
C GLY A 198 21.71 -10.74 13.89
N VAL A 199 20.98 -10.38 12.82
CA VAL A 199 20.12 -11.33 12.09
C VAL A 199 20.86 -11.86 10.85
N TYR A 200 21.26 -13.14 10.90
CA TYR A 200 21.91 -13.82 9.76
C TYR A 200 20.87 -14.44 8.83
N VAL A 201 20.90 -14.04 7.56
CA VAL A 201 20.11 -14.65 6.48
C VAL A 201 21.07 -14.98 5.34
N GLU A 202 21.02 -16.22 4.85
CA GLU A 202 21.86 -16.66 3.73
C GLU A 202 21.65 -15.77 2.50
N GLY A 203 22.73 -15.14 2.01
CA GLY A 203 22.70 -14.26 0.84
C GLY A 203 22.64 -12.75 1.14
N CYS A 204 22.66 -12.35 2.42
CA CYS A 204 22.64 -10.94 2.83
C CYS A 204 23.96 -10.50 3.51
N PRO A 205 24.42 -9.26 3.27
CA PRO A 205 25.61 -8.74 3.96
C PRO A 205 25.31 -8.58 5.46
N LEU A 206 26.23 -9.07 6.29
CA LEU A 206 26.18 -8.87 7.75
C LEU A 206 26.41 -7.39 8.05
N VAL A 207 25.39 -6.73 8.60
CA VAL A 207 25.52 -5.39 9.17
C VAL A 207 26.09 -5.56 10.57
N HIS A 208 27.38 -5.21 10.75
CA HIS A 208 28.07 -5.19 12.03
C HIS A 208 27.71 -3.94 12.84
#